data_AF-A0AAE3A638-F1
#
_entry.id   AF-A0AAE3A638-F1
#
_cell.length_a   1.000
_cell.length_b   1.000
_cell.length_c   1.000
_cell.angle_alpha   90.00
_cell.angle_beta   90.00
_cell.angle_gamma   90.00
#
_symmetry.space_group_name_H-M   'P 1'
#
loop_
_entity.id
_entity.type
_entity.pdbx_description
1 polymer ?
#
loop_
_entity_poly.entity_id
_entity_poly.type
_entity_poly.pdbx_seq_one_letter_code
_entity_poly.pdbx_strand_id
1 'polypeptide(L)'
;MKCKYCGANLQLTDAVCPYCGKPNPRAERYAKDKQYYEQDYAETSQKVKRVWKLSYDWMTRGITLVVLGVLVFGLLFVTFLADDHSYYKKQDAAVADFTSVSEQMDQYLAAGKYEQYFAYCKSYNLTGWTSGPFLPWQPQTKCIEIGRFIKEHLNGYLAADSIYEQNDHLETIGGLLPEFYDTDSLCAVAKDVIDREKTETDLRNIQKDLELSLKICFGLTDEELAELPTMTDEEVLLLLEEKHER
;
A
#
# COMPACT_ATOMS: atom_id res chain seq x y z
N MET A 1 57.12 41.76 -43.87
CA MET A 1 57.31 41.29 -45.27
C MET A 1 58.03 42.37 -46.08
N LYS A 2 58.54 42.10 -47.29
CA LYS A 2 59.15 43.14 -48.15
C LYS A 2 58.20 43.52 -49.29
N CYS A 3 58.17 44.80 -49.65
CA CYS A 3 57.41 45.31 -50.80
C CYS A 3 58.03 44.77 -52.09
N LYS A 4 57.22 44.16 -52.96
CA LYS A 4 57.69 43.59 -54.25
C LYS A 4 58.27 44.65 -55.19
N TYR A 5 57.88 45.92 -55.01
CA TYR A 5 58.22 47.01 -55.92
C TYR A 5 59.41 47.86 -55.47
N CYS A 6 59.61 48.08 -54.16
CA CYS A 6 60.69 48.92 -53.64
C CYS A 6 61.59 48.23 -52.62
N GLY A 7 61.34 46.96 -52.28
CA GLY A 7 62.15 46.17 -51.35
C GLY A 7 62.05 46.56 -49.87
N ALA A 8 61.38 47.68 -49.56
CA ALA A 8 61.19 48.17 -48.19
C ALA A 8 60.37 47.19 -47.33
N ASN A 9 60.63 47.19 -46.03
CA ASN A 9 59.85 46.40 -45.08
C ASN A 9 58.43 46.96 -44.97
N LEU A 10 57.45 46.06 -45.04
CA LEU A 10 56.02 46.31 -45.08
C LEU A 10 55.33 45.38 -44.08
N GLN A 11 54.33 45.88 -43.35
CA GLN A 11 53.50 45.04 -42.49
C GLN A 11 52.42 44.33 -43.33
N LEU A 12 51.92 43.22 -42.80
CA LEU A 12 50.90 42.43 -43.49
C LEU A 12 49.54 43.15 -43.52
N THR A 13 49.32 44.12 -42.63
CA THR A 13 48.10 44.94 -42.52
C THR A 13 48.12 46.21 -43.36
N ASP A 14 49.29 46.61 -43.89
CA ASP A 14 49.43 47.85 -44.65
C ASP A 14 48.84 47.67 -46.06
N ALA A 15 47.71 48.34 -46.35
CA ALA A 15 47.01 48.26 -47.64
C ALA A 15 47.85 48.81 -48.81
N VAL A 16 48.74 49.76 -48.53
CA VAL A 16 49.60 50.44 -49.51
C VAL A 16 51.01 50.56 -48.91
N CYS A 17 52.05 50.44 -49.74
CA CYS A 17 53.42 50.60 -49.27
C CYS A 17 53.71 52.07 -48.91
N PRO A 18 54.09 52.37 -47.66
CA PRO A 18 54.30 53.75 -47.21
C PRO A 18 55.50 54.44 -47.87
N TYR A 19 56.40 53.67 -48.50
CA TYR A 19 57.60 54.19 -49.15
C TYR A 19 57.46 54.41 -50.66
N CYS A 20 56.52 53.75 -51.33
CA CYS A 20 56.36 53.87 -52.79
C CYS A 20 54.92 54.05 -53.27
N GLY A 21 53.94 54.09 -52.36
CA GLY A 21 52.53 54.34 -52.68
C GLY A 21 51.84 53.23 -53.47
N LYS A 22 52.50 52.09 -53.74
CA LYS A 22 51.89 50.98 -54.50
C LYS A 22 51.05 50.07 -53.59
N PRO A 23 49.91 49.55 -54.07
CA PRO A 23 49.03 48.70 -53.28
C PRO A 23 49.75 47.41 -52.88
N ASN A 24 49.37 46.86 -51.74
CA ASN A 24 49.87 45.60 -51.20
C ASN A 24 48.84 44.48 -51.40
N PRO A 25 48.99 43.62 -52.42
CA PRO A 25 48.02 42.56 -52.68
C PRO A 25 47.91 41.53 -51.55
N ARG A 26 48.96 41.41 -50.71
CA ARG A 26 48.96 40.47 -49.59
C ARG A 26 48.17 40.98 -48.39
N ALA A 27 48.05 42.30 -48.22
CA ALA A 27 47.22 42.87 -47.16
C ALA A 27 45.73 42.66 -47.41
N GLU A 28 45.29 42.76 -48.66
CA GLU A 28 43.90 42.45 -49.02
C GLU A 28 43.57 40.98 -48.77
N ARG A 29 44.47 40.06 -49.12
CA ARG A 29 44.31 38.64 -48.84
C ARG A 29 44.29 38.34 -47.34
N TYR A 30 45.20 38.96 -46.58
CA TYR A 30 45.23 38.83 -45.12
C TYR A 30 43.95 39.37 -44.47
N ALA A 31 43.39 40.47 -44.95
CA ALA A 31 42.13 41.02 -44.43
C ALA A 31 40.95 40.06 -44.69
N LYS A 32 40.87 39.46 -45.88
CA LYS A 32 39.87 38.44 -46.22
C LYS A 32 40.02 37.17 -45.39
N ASP A 33 41.25 36.66 -45.28
CA ASP A 33 41.55 35.46 -44.48
C ASP A 33 41.24 35.72 -42.99
N LYS A 34 41.60 36.90 -42.46
CA LYS A 34 41.29 37.28 -41.08
C LYS A 34 39.77 37.31 -40.81
N GLN A 35 38.99 37.94 -41.69
CA GLN A 35 37.53 37.95 -41.56
C GLN A 35 36.93 36.55 -41.62
N TYR A 36 37.44 35.71 -42.52
CA TYR A 36 37.02 34.31 -42.62
C TYR A 36 37.29 33.54 -41.32
N TYR A 37 38.52 33.63 -40.77
CA TYR A 37 38.86 32.93 -39.53
C TYR A 37 38.13 33.48 -38.31
N GLU A 38 37.85 34.79 -38.24
CA GLU A 38 37.06 35.38 -37.16
C GLU A 38 35.61 34.89 -37.18
N GLN A 39 35.00 34.79 -38.37
CA GLN A 39 33.65 34.25 -38.55
C GLN A 39 33.59 32.76 -38.23
N ASP A 40 34.53 31.97 -38.75
CA ASP A 40 34.62 30.53 -38.53
C ASP A 40 34.87 30.20 -37.04
N TYR A 41 35.70 30.98 -36.36
CA TYR A 41 35.93 30.85 -34.92
C TYR A 41 34.68 31.23 -34.11
N ALA A 42 33.99 32.32 -34.48
CA ALA A 42 32.75 32.72 -33.82
C ALA A 42 31.66 31.65 -33.99
N GLU A 43 31.49 31.11 -35.19
CA GLU A 43 30.51 30.05 -35.47
C GLU A 43 30.85 28.75 -34.73
N THR A 44 32.12 28.32 -34.79
CA THR A 44 32.59 27.10 -34.13
C THR A 44 32.47 27.21 -32.62
N SER A 45 32.88 28.35 -32.03
CA SER A 45 32.78 28.56 -30.58
C SER A 45 31.33 28.57 -30.09
N GLN A 46 30.39 29.14 -30.87
CA GLN A 46 28.96 29.09 -30.54
C GLN A 46 28.39 27.68 -30.64
N LYS A 47 28.77 26.91 -31.67
CA LYS A 47 28.36 25.49 -31.81
C LYS A 47 28.85 24.65 -30.63
N VAL A 48 30.12 24.78 -30.26
CA VAL A 48 30.70 24.07 -29.11
C VAL A 48 29.97 24.45 -27.82
N LYS A 49 29.76 25.75 -27.55
CA LYS A 49 29.02 26.19 -26.36
C LYS A 49 27.59 25.64 -26.31
N ARG A 50 26.89 25.60 -27.46
CA ARG A 50 25.53 25.08 -27.56
C ARG A 50 25.47 23.57 -27.29
N VAL A 51 26.35 22.80 -27.92
CA VAL A 51 26.45 21.34 -27.71
C VAL A 51 26.82 21.03 -26.27
N TRP A 52 27.78 21.76 -25.71
CA TRP A 52 28.22 21.58 -24.32
C TRP A 52 27.11 21.90 -23.32
N LYS A 53 26.35 22.99 -23.55
CA LYS A 53 25.19 23.35 -22.71
C LYS A 53 24.06 22.33 -22.82
N LEU A 54 23.73 21.86 -24.03
CA LEU A 54 22.71 20.82 -24.22
C LEU A 54 23.11 19.50 -23.55
N SER A 55 24.38 19.10 -23.70
CA SER A 55 24.93 17.90 -23.05
C SER A 55 24.92 18.04 -21.53
N TYR A 56 25.27 19.21 -21.00
CA TYR A 56 25.23 19.51 -19.57
C TYR A 56 23.81 19.50 -19.01
N ASP A 57 22.85 20.18 -19.67
CA ASP A 57 21.45 20.24 -19.21
C ASP A 57 20.81 18.84 -19.17
N TRP A 58 21.08 17.99 -20.17
CA TRP A 58 20.62 16.59 -20.18
C TRP A 58 21.28 15.76 -19.08
N MET A 59 22.59 15.92 -18.88
CA MET A 59 23.32 15.23 -17.82
C MET A 59 22.82 15.64 -16.43
N THR A 60 22.60 16.94 -16.18
CA THR A 60 22.07 17.41 -14.90
C THR A 60 20.67 16.90 -14.63
N ARG A 61 19.78 16.90 -15.63
CA ARG A 61 18.42 16.37 -15.48
C ARG A 61 18.44 14.87 -15.17
N GLY A 62 19.31 14.11 -15.85
CA GLY A 62 19.50 12.69 -15.56
C GLY A 62 19.97 12.44 -14.13
N ILE A 63 20.98 13.19 -13.66
CA ILE A 63 21.47 13.08 -12.27
C ILE A 63 20.38 13.44 -11.27
N THR A 64 19.64 14.54 -11.49
CA THR A 64 18.55 14.95 -10.60
C THR A 64 17.46 13.88 -10.51
N LEU A 65 17.07 13.26 -11.63
CA LEU A 65 16.09 12.17 -11.63
C LEU A 65 16.59 10.93 -10.89
N VAL A 66 17.87 10.58 -11.03
CA VAL A 66 18.47 9.46 -10.30
C VAL A 66 18.48 9.75 -8.79
N VAL A 67 18.90 10.94 -8.38
CA VAL A 67 18.92 11.33 -6.95
C VAL A 67 17.51 11.34 -6.37
N LEU A 68 16.52 11.90 -7.09
CA LEU A 68 15.11 11.84 -6.67
C LEU A 68 14.62 10.40 -6.58
N GLY A 69 14.94 9.56 -7.56
CA GLY A 69 14.58 8.15 -7.56
C GLY A 69 15.14 7.40 -6.35
N VAL A 70 16.42 7.63 -6.01
CA VAL A 70 17.06 7.02 -4.83
C VAL A 70 16.42 7.52 -3.52
N LEU A 71 16.11 8.82 -3.42
CA LEU A 71 15.45 9.38 -2.25
C LEU A 71 14.04 8.80 -2.06
N VAL A 72 13.25 8.75 -3.13
CA VAL A 72 11.90 8.16 -3.09
C VAL A 72 11.98 6.67 -2.74
N PHE A 73 12.88 5.92 -3.36
CA PHE A 73 13.08 4.50 -3.06
C PHE A 73 13.55 4.30 -1.61
N GLY A 74 14.46 5.13 -1.12
CA GLY A 74 14.92 5.10 0.27
C GLY A 74 13.79 5.37 1.25
N LEU A 75 12.92 6.36 0.97
CA LEU A 75 11.74 6.63 1.79
C LEU A 75 10.76 5.46 1.80
N LEU A 76 10.44 4.90 0.63
CA LEU A 76 9.56 3.72 0.51
C LEU A 76 10.13 2.50 1.26
N PHE A 77 11.44 2.28 1.15
CA PHE A 77 12.13 1.18 1.83
C PHE A 77 12.11 1.34 3.35
N VAL A 78 12.34 2.56 3.86
CA VAL A 78 12.26 2.86 5.30
C VAL A 78 10.84 2.67 5.81
N THR A 79 9.81 3.12 5.08
CA THR A 79 8.42 2.91 5.51
C THR A 79 8.04 1.44 5.54
N PHE A 80 8.48 0.65 4.55
CA PHE A 80 8.21 -0.79 4.50
C PHE A 80 8.87 -1.55 5.66
N LEU A 81 10.13 -1.26 5.98
CA LEU A 81 10.83 -1.90 7.10
C LEU A 81 10.31 -1.45 8.48
N ALA A 82 9.89 -0.19 8.61
CA ALA A 82 9.34 0.33 9.86
C ALA A 82 7.98 -0.31 10.19
N ASP A 83 7.15 -0.56 9.17
CA ASP A 83 5.84 -1.18 9.32
C ASP A 83 5.98 -2.61 9.86
N ASP A 84 6.82 -3.40 9.22
CA ASP A 84 7.12 -4.80 9.59
C ASP A 84 7.65 -4.90 11.03
N HIS A 85 8.60 -4.04 11.39
CA HIS A 85 9.16 -4.02 12.74
C HIS A 85 8.13 -3.62 13.81
N SER A 86 7.22 -2.68 13.49
CA SER A 86 6.18 -2.25 14.42
C SER A 86 5.10 -3.32 14.63
N TYR A 87 4.80 -4.08 13.57
CA TYR A 87 3.83 -5.16 13.58
C TYR A 87 4.28 -6.30 14.49
N TYR A 88 5.51 -6.80 14.29
CA TYR A 88 6.07 -7.90 15.08
C TYR A 88 6.42 -7.49 16.51
N LYS A 89 6.80 -6.24 16.77
CA LYS A 89 7.13 -5.79 18.13
C LYS A 89 5.97 -5.97 19.13
N LYS A 90 4.73 -5.76 18.68
CA LYS A 90 3.54 -5.96 19.53
C LYS A 90 3.29 -7.45 19.80
N GLN A 91 3.49 -8.27 18.79
CA GLN A 91 3.42 -9.72 18.87
C GLN A 91 4.49 -10.27 19.83
N ASP A 92 5.73 -9.81 19.71
CA ASP A 92 6.84 -10.18 20.60
C ASP A 92 6.56 -9.79 22.05
N ALA A 93 5.95 -8.62 22.28
CA ALA A 93 5.54 -8.20 23.62
C ALA A 93 4.46 -9.13 24.20
N ALA A 94 3.49 -9.56 23.39
CA ALA A 94 2.48 -10.53 23.82
C ALA A 94 3.08 -11.90 24.13
N VAL A 95 4.04 -12.36 23.31
CA VAL A 95 4.75 -13.62 23.54
C VAL A 95 5.61 -13.54 24.81
N ALA A 96 6.27 -12.41 25.05
CA ALA A 96 7.08 -12.20 26.25
C ALA A 96 6.23 -12.22 27.54
N ASP A 97 4.98 -11.75 27.48
CA ASP A 97 4.02 -11.74 28.58
C ASP A 97 2.87 -12.74 28.36
N PHE A 98 3.19 -13.90 27.78
CA PHE A 98 2.21 -14.88 27.32
C PHE A 98 1.15 -15.24 28.36
N THR A 99 1.56 -15.54 29.61
CA THR A 99 0.66 -15.95 30.68
C THR A 99 -0.41 -14.88 30.96
N SER A 100 0.01 -13.64 31.20
CA SER A 100 -0.88 -12.52 31.46
C SER A 100 -1.85 -12.26 30.30
N VAL A 101 -1.34 -12.25 29.07
CA VAL A 101 -2.16 -12.02 27.87
C VAL A 101 -3.18 -13.14 27.66
N SER A 102 -2.75 -14.40 27.77
CA SER A 102 -3.63 -15.57 27.63
C SER A 102 -4.71 -15.63 28.70
N GLU A 103 -4.38 -15.34 29.97
CA GLU A 103 -5.35 -15.25 31.05
C GLU A 103 -6.36 -14.14 30.81
N GLN A 104 -5.93 -12.97 30.33
CA GLN A 104 -6.83 -11.86 30.02
C GLN A 104 -7.77 -12.20 28.86
N MET A 105 -7.27 -12.92 27.85
CA MET A 105 -8.08 -13.45 26.74
C MET A 105 -9.15 -14.42 27.26
N ASP A 106 -8.78 -15.41 28.08
CA ASP A 106 -9.72 -16.36 28.67
C ASP A 106 -10.75 -15.68 29.60
N GLN A 107 -10.35 -14.66 30.36
CA GLN A 107 -11.27 -13.86 31.17
C GLN A 107 -12.33 -13.15 30.34
N TYR A 108 -11.97 -12.60 29.18
CA TYR A 108 -12.96 -11.97 28.30
C TYR A 108 -13.91 -12.99 27.69
N LEU A 109 -13.40 -14.15 27.26
CA LEU A 109 -14.23 -15.24 26.74
C LEU A 109 -15.23 -15.74 27.80
N ALA A 110 -14.75 -16.03 29.02
CA ALA A 110 -15.58 -16.49 30.12
C ALA A 110 -16.63 -15.44 30.56
N ALA A 111 -16.31 -14.16 30.42
CA ALA A 111 -17.22 -13.06 30.75
C ALA A 111 -18.20 -12.68 29.62
N GLY A 112 -18.13 -13.33 28.45
CA GLY A 112 -18.93 -12.97 27.27
C GLY A 112 -18.59 -11.58 26.70
N LYS A 113 -17.37 -11.08 26.96
CA LYS A 113 -16.91 -9.74 26.56
C LYS A 113 -16.19 -9.77 25.22
N TYR A 114 -16.89 -10.20 24.18
CA TYR A 114 -16.29 -10.51 22.87
C TYR A 114 -15.72 -9.28 22.14
N GLU A 115 -16.35 -8.11 22.27
CA GLU A 115 -15.83 -6.86 21.69
C GLU A 115 -14.51 -6.43 22.36
N GLN A 116 -14.44 -6.54 23.69
CA GLN A 116 -13.22 -6.24 24.44
C GLN A 116 -12.12 -7.27 24.13
N TYR A 117 -12.48 -8.55 24.02
CA TYR A 117 -11.58 -9.61 23.56
C TYR A 117 -10.98 -9.25 22.20
N PHE A 118 -11.81 -8.95 21.20
CA PHE A 118 -11.34 -8.67 19.84
C PHE A 118 -10.44 -7.42 19.80
N ALA A 119 -10.84 -6.34 20.48
CA ALA A 119 -10.03 -5.13 20.60
C ALA A 119 -8.67 -5.40 21.28
N TYR A 120 -8.66 -6.25 22.31
CA TYR A 120 -7.45 -6.66 23.01
C TYR A 120 -6.51 -7.46 22.11
N CYS A 121 -7.01 -8.49 21.43
CA CYS A 121 -6.25 -9.27 20.44
C CYS A 121 -5.70 -8.37 19.31
N LYS A 122 -6.52 -7.45 18.79
CA LYS A 122 -6.11 -6.49 17.76
C LYS A 122 -5.01 -5.55 18.24
N SER A 123 -5.02 -5.15 19.52
CA SER A 123 -3.99 -4.26 20.08
C SER A 123 -2.58 -4.87 20.04
N TYR A 124 -2.50 -6.20 20.09
CA TYR A 124 -1.28 -7.01 19.99
C TYR A 124 -1.05 -7.61 18.59
N ASN A 125 -1.89 -7.31 17.60
CA ASN A 125 -1.90 -7.92 16.26
C ASN A 125 -2.07 -9.46 16.29
N LEU A 126 -2.92 -9.98 17.18
CA LEU A 126 -3.20 -11.42 17.32
C LEU A 126 -4.38 -11.91 16.44
N THR A 127 -5.14 -11.02 15.81
CA THR A 127 -6.36 -11.40 15.06
C THR A 127 -6.07 -12.23 13.81
N GLY A 128 -4.96 -11.94 13.11
CA GLY A 128 -4.47 -12.70 11.95
C GLY A 128 -3.44 -13.76 12.30
N TRP A 129 -3.34 -14.18 13.56
CA TRP A 129 -2.26 -15.04 14.05
C TRP A 129 -2.44 -16.50 13.61
N THR A 130 -1.62 -16.95 12.68
CA THR A 130 -1.70 -18.31 12.11
C THR A 130 -0.62 -19.27 12.62
N SER A 131 0.33 -18.80 13.44
CA SER A 131 1.41 -19.65 13.97
C SER A 131 2.02 -19.06 15.24
N GLY A 132 2.28 -19.86 16.26
CA GLY A 132 2.92 -19.43 17.52
C GLY A 132 2.08 -19.77 18.76
N PRO A 133 2.41 -19.24 19.96
CA PRO A 133 1.84 -19.72 21.21
C PRO A 133 0.36 -19.34 21.40
N PHE A 134 -0.13 -18.30 20.72
CA PHE A 134 -1.54 -17.89 20.75
C PHE A 134 -2.43 -18.63 19.74
N LEU A 135 -1.86 -19.54 18.95
CA LEU A 135 -2.61 -20.33 17.97
C LEU A 135 -3.84 -21.05 18.56
N PRO A 136 -3.84 -21.57 19.81
CA PRO A 136 -5.02 -22.20 20.39
C PRO A 136 -6.26 -21.31 20.52
N TRP A 137 -6.12 -19.97 20.51
CA TRP A 137 -7.25 -19.02 20.57
C TRP A 137 -7.72 -18.53 19.19
N GLN A 138 -7.08 -19.00 18.12
CA GLN A 138 -7.41 -18.59 16.75
C GLN A 138 -8.87 -18.94 16.38
N PRO A 139 -9.44 -20.11 16.74
CA PRO A 139 -10.83 -20.43 16.38
C PRO A 139 -11.83 -19.46 17.01
N GLN A 140 -11.69 -19.15 18.31
CA GLN A 140 -12.53 -18.18 19.02
C GLN A 140 -12.38 -16.79 18.40
N THR A 141 -11.16 -16.39 18.07
CA THR A 141 -10.89 -15.08 17.47
C THR A 141 -11.53 -14.93 16.10
N LYS A 142 -11.43 -15.96 15.24
CA LYS A 142 -12.07 -15.99 13.93
C LYS A 142 -13.60 -15.98 14.05
N CYS A 143 -14.15 -16.79 14.96
CA CYS A 143 -15.59 -16.82 15.21
C CYS A 143 -16.12 -15.47 15.68
N ILE A 144 -15.45 -14.81 16.64
CA ILE A 144 -15.80 -13.47 17.11
C ILE A 144 -15.70 -12.43 15.98
N GLU A 145 -14.69 -12.52 15.11
CA GLU A 145 -14.53 -11.61 13.98
C GLU A 145 -15.70 -11.70 12.99
N ILE A 146 -16.07 -12.92 12.60
CA ILE A 146 -17.22 -13.16 11.72
C ILE A 146 -18.51 -12.68 12.40
N GLY A 147 -18.71 -13.03 13.67
CA GLY A 147 -19.88 -12.59 14.43
C GLY A 147 -20.00 -11.07 14.54
N ARG A 148 -18.87 -10.36 14.73
CA ARG A 148 -18.83 -8.89 14.71
C ARG A 148 -19.22 -8.34 13.33
N PHE A 149 -18.71 -8.93 12.26
CA PHE A 149 -19.04 -8.50 10.90
C PHE A 149 -20.53 -8.73 10.59
N ILE A 150 -21.10 -9.86 10.99
CA ILE A 150 -22.55 -10.11 10.89
C ILE A 150 -23.33 -9.04 11.66
N LYS A 151 -22.93 -8.70 12.90
CA LYS A 151 -23.60 -7.65 13.68
C LYS A 151 -23.50 -6.26 13.06
N GLU A 152 -22.39 -5.94 12.40
CA GLU A 152 -22.25 -4.70 11.63
C GLU A 152 -23.27 -4.67 10.48
N HIS A 153 -23.44 -5.78 9.74
CA HIS A 153 -24.46 -5.90 8.70
C HIS A 153 -25.90 -5.92 9.24
N LEU A 154 -26.15 -6.50 10.43
CA LEU A 154 -27.45 -6.41 11.10
C LEU A 154 -27.82 -4.95 11.41
N ASN A 155 -26.88 -4.18 11.94
CA ASN A 155 -27.09 -2.76 12.20
C ASN A 155 -27.31 -1.98 10.90
N GLY A 156 -26.57 -2.30 9.84
CA GLY A 156 -26.76 -1.74 8.50
C GLY A 156 -28.16 -2.02 7.96
N TYR A 157 -28.61 -3.27 8.04
CA TYR A 157 -29.95 -3.70 7.64
C TYR A 157 -31.06 -2.92 8.38
N LEU A 158 -30.91 -2.73 9.70
CA LEU A 158 -31.87 -1.97 10.50
C LEU A 158 -31.88 -0.46 10.19
N ALA A 159 -30.75 0.07 9.70
CA ALA A 159 -30.58 1.50 9.40
C ALA A 159 -30.79 1.85 7.93
N ALA A 160 -30.95 0.85 7.06
CA ALA A 160 -31.05 1.02 5.62
C ALA A 160 -32.31 1.81 5.20
N ASP A 161 -32.14 2.70 4.21
CA ASP A 161 -33.20 3.58 3.72
C ASP A 161 -33.95 2.98 2.52
N SER A 162 -33.48 1.83 2.02
CA SER A 162 -34.08 1.14 0.86
C SER A 162 -34.06 -0.38 0.99
N ILE A 163 -35.03 -1.02 0.33
CA ILE A 163 -35.11 -2.48 0.22
C ILE A 163 -33.84 -3.05 -0.44
N TYR A 164 -33.24 -2.31 -1.38
CA TYR A 164 -32.01 -2.75 -2.03
C TYR A 164 -30.84 -2.84 -1.03
N GLU A 165 -30.66 -1.83 -0.19
CA GLU A 165 -29.63 -1.84 0.86
C GLU A 165 -29.92 -2.92 1.91
N GLN A 166 -31.18 -3.13 2.26
CA GLN A 166 -31.58 -4.21 3.17
C GLN A 166 -31.22 -5.59 2.59
N ASN A 167 -31.49 -5.81 1.30
CA ASN A 167 -31.17 -7.07 0.63
C ASN A 167 -29.65 -7.31 0.53
N ASP A 168 -28.86 -6.27 0.29
CA ASP A 168 -27.38 -6.38 0.28
C ASP A 168 -26.83 -6.82 1.65
N HIS A 169 -27.37 -6.25 2.72
CA HIS A 169 -27.02 -6.68 4.07
C HIS A 169 -27.51 -8.11 4.37
N LEU A 170 -28.72 -8.49 3.94
CA LEU A 170 -29.26 -9.84 4.10
C LEU A 170 -28.42 -10.89 3.38
N GLU A 171 -28.04 -10.66 2.12
CA GLU A 171 -27.18 -11.55 1.34
C GLU A 171 -25.84 -11.78 2.05
N THR A 172 -25.25 -10.71 2.58
CA THR A 172 -24.00 -10.81 3.34
C THR A 172 -24.18 -11.61 4.63
N ILE A 173 -25.25 -11.37 5.39
CA ILE A 173 -25.54 -12.11 6.62
C ILE A 173 -25.74 -13.60 6.30
N GLY A 174 -26.57 -13.91 5.30
CA GLY A 174 -26.88 -15.28 4.88
C GLY A 174 -25.63 -16.06 4.45
N GLY A 175 -24.73 -15.43 3.69
CA GLY A 175 -23.48 -16.07 3.26
C GLY A 175 -22.45 -16.28 4.37
N LEU A 176 -22.48 -15.48 5.44
CA LEU A 176 -21.52 -15.60 6.55
C LEU A 176 -21.94 -16.56 7.65
N LEU A 177 -23.25 -16.77 7.84
CA LEU A 177 -23.76 -17.63 8.91
C LEU A 177 -23.26 -19.08 8.80
N PRO A 178 -23.23 -19.72 7.63
CA PRO A 178 -22.65 -21.06 7.48
C PRO A 178 -21.17 -21.12 7.90
N GLU A 179 -20.34 -20.15 7.49
CA GLU A 179 -18.94 -20.09 7.94
C GLU A 179 -18.84 -19.88 9.46
N PHE A 180 -19.74 -19.07 10.04
CA PHE A 180 -19.79 -18.81 11.48
C PHE A 180 -20.11 -20.06 12.30
N TYR A 181 -20.94 -20.96 11.77
CA TYR A 181 -21.33 -22.21 12.43
C TYR A 181 -20.40 -23.39 12.12
N ASP A 182 -19.61 -23.35 11.04
CA ASP A 182 -18.65 -24.39 10.67
C ASP A 182 -17.45 -24.44 11.63
N THR A 183 -17.65 -25.16 12.73
CA THR A 183 -16.65 -25.37 13.78
C THR A 183 -15.41 -26.10 13.27
N ASP A 184 -15.54 -26.97 12.27
CA ASP A 184 -14.40 -27.70 11.71
C ASP A 184 -13.52 -26.78 10.88
N SER A 185 -14.11 -25.91 10.05
CA SER A 185 -13.39 -24.85 9.34
C SER A 185 -12.73 -23.85 10.30
N LEU A 186 -13.46 -23.40 11.33
CA LEU A 186 -12.92 -22.49 12.36
C LEU A 186 -11.71 -23.09 13.09
N CYS A 187 -11.74 -24.39 13.37
CA CYS A 187 -10.66 -25.08 14.08
C CYS A 187 -9.51 -25.56 13.17
N ALA A 188 -9.67 -25.56 11.84
CA ALA A 188 -8.80 -26.26 10.91
C ALA A 188 -7.31 -25.92 11.07
N VAL A 189 -7.00 -24.64 11.32
CA VAL A 189 -5.62 -24.13 11.44
C VAL A 189 -4.98 -24.53 12.77
N ALA A 190 -5.76 -24.57 13.85
CA ALA A 190 -5.29 -24.81 15.21
C ALA A 190 -5.61 -26.23 15.73
N LYS A 191 -6.15 -27.11 14.88
CA LYS A 191 -6.72 -28.42 15.25
C LYS A 191 -5.82 -29.30 16.14
N ASP A 192 -4.50 -29.21 15.94
CA ASP A 192 -3.51 -30.06 16.61
C ASP A 192 -3.03 -29.48 17.96
N VAL A 193 -3.40 -28.24 18.29
CA VAL A 193 -2.93 -27.52 19.49
C VAL A 193 -4.06 -27.06 20.41
N ILE A 194 -5.31 -27.21 20.01
CA ILE A 194 -6.48 -26.81 20.80
C ILE A 194 -6.91 -27.88 21.80
N ASP A 195 -7.44 -27.44 22.93
CA ASP A 195 -8.37 -28.25 23.73
C ASP A 195 -9.73 -28.22 23.04
N ARG A 196 -10.13 -29.35 22.45
CA ARG A 196 -11.35 -29.42 21.63
C ARG A 196 -12.62 -29.16 22.46
N GLU A 197 -12.71 -29.68 23.67
CA GLU A 197 -13.91 -29.53 24.51
C GLU A 197 -14.08 -28.07 24.96
N LYS A 198 -12.99 -27.46 25.45
CA LYS A 198 -13.00 -26.03 25.81
C LYS A 198 -13.32 -25.16 24.61
N THR A 199 -12.67 -25.41 23.47
CA THR A 199 -12.84 -24.60 22.26
C THR A 199 -14.27 -24.68 21.73
N GLU A 200 -14.85 -25.88 21.63
CA GLU A 200 -16.25 -26.02 21.21
C GLU A 200 -17.21 -25.35 22.18
N THR A 201 -16.93 -25.38 23.48
CA THR A 201 -17.74 -24.68 24.49
C THR A 201 -17.67 -23.17 24.29
N ASP A 202 -16.48 -22.62 24.11
CA ASP A 202 -16.28 -21.19 23.83
C ASP A 202 -17.00 -20.76 22.55
N LEU A 203 -16.86 -21.54 21.47
CA LEU A 203 -17.51 -21.28 20.18
C LEU A 203 -19.04 -21.27 20.31
N ARG A 204 -19.63 -22.25 21.01
CA ARG A 204 -21.09 -22.27 21.27
C ARG A 204 -21.56 -21.04 22.06
N ASN A 205 -20.76 -20.56 23.01
CA ASN A 205 -21.10 -19.36 23.77
C ASN A 205 -21.09 -18.11 22.88
N ILE A 206 -20.09 -17.98 22.00
CA ILE A 206 -20.02 -16.90 21.00
C ILE A 206 -21.21 -16.99 20.04
N GLN A 207 -21.56 -18.19 19.58
CA GLN A 207 -22.69 -18.42 18.68
C GLN A 207 -24.02 -18.00 19.30
N LYS A 208 -24.27 -18.36 20.56
CA LYS A 208 -25.47 -17.95 21.30
C LYS A 208 -25.63 -16.44 21.44
N ASP A 209 -24.52 -15.71 21.55
CA ASP A 209 -24.56 -14.24 21.62
C ASP A 209 -24.97 -13.61 20.27
N LEU A 210 -24.57 -14.20 19.15
CA LEU A 210 -25.07 -13.79 17.83
C LEU A 210 -26.53 -14.20 17.63
N GLU A 211 -26.92 -15.42 18.02
CA GLU A 211 -28.30 -15.93 17.92
C GLU A 211 -29.30 -14.99 18.62
N LEU A 212 -28.94 -14.43 19.77
CA LEU A 212 -29.75 -13.43 20.45
C LEU A 212 -29.99 -12.19 19.57
N SER A 213 -28.97 -11.75 18.84
CA SER A 213 -29.07 -10.61 17.92
C SER A 213 -29.96 -10.93 16.72
N LEU A 214 -29.79 -12.12 16.13
CA LEU A 214 -30.63 -12.60 15.02
C LEU A 214 -32.09 -12.76 15.43
N LYS A 215 -32.35 -13.29 16.63
CA LYS A 215 -33.69 -13.41 17.22
C LYS A 215 -34.38 -12.06 17.34
N ILE A 216 -33.65 -11.04 17.80
CA ILE A 216 -34.18 -9.68 17.95
C ILE A 216 -34.42 -9.03 16.59
N CYS A 217 -33.52 -9.21 15.62
CA CYS A 217 -33.61 -8.54 14.31
C CYS A 217 -34.65 -9.17 13.38
N PHE A 218 -34.77 -10.50 13.36
CA PHE A 218 -35.59 -11.25 12.40
C PHE A 218 -36.74 -12.04 13.04
N GLY A 219 -36.86 -12.05 14.37
CA GLY A 219 -37.94 -12.79 15.05
C GLY A 219 -37.85 -14.31 14.86
N LEU A 220 -36.63 -14.85 14.77
CA LEU A 220 -36.40 -16.30 14.65
C LEU A 220 -36.86 -17.05 15.90
N THR A 221 -37.45 -18.23 15.72
CA THR A 221 -37.80 -19.12 16.84
C THR A 221 -36.57 -19.88 17.34
N ASP A 222 -36.67 -20.47 18.53
CA ASP A 222 -35.58 -21.29 19.07
C ASP A 222 -35.35 -22.55 18.23
N GLU A 223 -36.39 -23.07 17.56
CA GLU A 223 -36.27 -24.17 16.60
C GLU A 223 -35.51 -23.74 15.34
N GLU A 224 -35.87 -22.60 14.74
CA GLU A 224 -35.20 -22.08 13.54
C GLU A 224 -33.71 -21.80 13.81
N LEU A 225 -33.39 -21.21 14.96
CA LEU A 225 -32.00 -20.99 15.39
C LEU A 225 -31.21 -22.29 15.57
N ALA A 226 -31.86 -23.35 16.07
CA ALA A 226 -31.22 -24.65 16.25
C ALA A 226 -30.92 -25.36 14.91
N GLU A 227 -31.65 -25.03 13.85
CA GLU A 227 -31.45 -25.60 12.51
C GLU A 227 -30.42 -24.84 11.67
N LEU A 228 -30.16 -23.55 11.96
CA LEU A 228 -29.18 -22.71 11.26
C LEU A 228 -27.82 -23.38 11.00
N PRO A 229 -27.20 -24.10 11.97
CA PRO A 229 -25.89 -24.73 11.74
C PRO A 229 -25.89 -25.83 10.68
N THR A 230 -27.07 -26.33 10.29
CA THR A 230 -27.23 -27.42 9.31
C THR A 230 -27.70 -26.94 7.94
N MET A 231 -28.08 -25.66 7.84
CA MET A 231 -28.57 -25.05 6.61
C MET A 231 -27.41 -24.64 5.70
N THR A 232 -27.65 -24.72 4.40
CA THR A 232 -26.81 -24.13 3.35
C THR A 232 -27.01 -22.62 3.26
N ASP A 233 -26.09 -21.91 2.61
CA ASP A 233 -26.16 -20.47 2.37
C ASP A 233 -27.50 -20.05 1.73
N GLU A 234 -27.99 -20.83 0.76
CA GLU A 234 -29.27 -20.58 0.09
C GLU A 234 -30.47 -20.78 1.04
N GLU A 235 -30.44 -21.82 1.88
CA GLU A 235 -31.51 -22.09 2.85
C GLU A 235 -31.57 -21.02 3.95
N VAL A 236 -30.41 -20.57 4.44
CA VAL A 236 -30.33 -19.48 5.41
C VAL A 236 -30.85 -18.18 4.80
N LEU A 237 -30.45 -17.85 3.57
CA LEU A 237 -30.92 -16.64 2.91
C LEU A 237 -32.44 -16.65 2.72
N LEU A 238 -33.00 -17.76 2.23
CA LEU A 238 -34.45 -17.92 2.08
C LEU A 238 -35.20 -17.74 3.41
N LEU A 239 -34.69 -18.32 4.50
CA LEU A 239 -35.28 -18.14 5.83
C LEU A 239 -35.29 -16.67 6.26
N LEU A 240 -34.19 -15.95 6.04
CA LEU A 240 -34.08 -14.53 6.42
C LEU A 240 -34.97 -13.64 5.55
N GLU A 241 -35.07 -13.91 4.24
CA GLU A 241 -35.98 -13.21 3.32
C GLU A 241 -37.45 -13.42 3.70
N GLU A 242 -37.85 -14.65 4.04
CA GLU A 242 -39.22 -14.94 4.50
C GLU A 242 -39.60 -14.20 5.78
N LYS A 243 -38.61 -13.88 6.63
CA LYS A 243 -38.80 -13.10 7.85
C LYS A 243 -38.77 -11.60 7.58
N HIS A 244 -38.07 -11.15 6.54
CA HIS A 244 -38.06 -9.77 6.07
C HIS A 244 -39.42 -9.35 5.50
N GLU A 245 -40.11 -10.22 4.77
CA GLU A 245 -41.39 -9.91 4.11
C GLU A 245 -42.62 -9.87 5.05
N ARG A 246 -42.46 -10.23 6.34
CA ARG A 246 -43.57 -10.28 7.33
C ARG A 246 -43.60 -9.07 8.25
#